data_AF-A0A0D2NZE8-F1
#
_entry.id   AF-A0A0D2NZE8-F1
#
_cell.length_a   1.000
_cell.length_b   1.000
_cell.length_c   1.000
_cell.angle_alpha   90.00
_cell.angle_beta   90.00
_cell.angle_gamma   90.00
#
_symmetry.space_group_name_H-M   'P 1'
#
loop_
_entity.id
_entity.type
_entity.pdbx_description
1 polymer ?
#
loop_
_entity_poly.entity_id
_entity_poly.type
_entity_poly.pdbx_seq_one_letter_code
_entity_poly.pdbx_strand_id
1 'polypeptide(L)'
;MEKPTKLSLDVLGYIADILGADRQHPQDRRITGWSTVDALKRLSLTCKFMFPICRRHLFADIRFSFSSPFQQRTGFSEFLLLHPIIATHYAKSLYLDAGQPFSASDYDLLQIMSDSSSLTSIEISSADWNVLLDRESSAFLSLIQIPTLQHLTLRSVDNFPAAALSLCCALTELALYGINYVAPPNTSSSTDDGMQSPLANVTTLELFHSTDRDKYNNTLATLMNSICRIAFDHLKEVLLEITTRAEFLNCTSS
;
A
#
# COMPACT_ATOMS: atom_id res chain seq x y z
N MET A 1 13.81 -19.35 50.44
CA MET A 1 14.37 -18.99 49.12
C MET A 1 13.29 -19.24 48.09
N GLU A 2 12.62 -18.19 47.63
CA GLU A 2 11.63 -18.30 46.54
C GLU A 2 12.36 -18.50 45.21
N LYS A 3 11.91 -19.47 44.41
CA LYS A 3 12.44 -19.65 43.06
C LYS A 3 11.94 -18.48 42.19
N PRO A 4 12.81 -17.76 41.48
CA PRO A 4 12.36 -16.71 40.58
C PRO A 4 11.42 -17.30 39.53
N THR A 5 10.21 -16.76 39.44
CA THR A 5 9.23 -17.12 38.43
C THR A 5 9.80 -16.78 37.05
N LYS A 6 10.13 -17.82 36.27
CA LYS A 6 10.65 -17.68 34.92
C LYS A 6 9.49 -17.35 33.99
N LEU A 7 9.48 -16.14 33.44
CA LEU A 7 8.54 -15.76 32.39
C LEU A 7 8.74 -16.66 31.17
N SER A 8 7.67 -17.23 30.61
CA SER A 8 7.78 -18.04 29.39
C SER A 8 8.20 -17.17 28.21
N LEU A 9 9.04 -17.73 27.34
CA LEU A 9 9.42 -17.08 26.08
C LEU A 9 8.21 -16.86 25.16
N ASP A 10 7.18 -17.69 25.28
CA ASP A 10 5.95 -17.56 24.50
C ASP A 10 5.20 -16.26 24.85
N VAL A 11 5.23 -15.87 26.13
CA VAL A 11 4.60 -14.61 26.59
C VAL A 11 5.34 -13.41 26.00
N LEU A 12 6.67 -13.47 25.92
CA LEU A 12 7.45 -12.39 25.29
C LEU A 12 7.21 -12.31 23.77
N GLY A 13 7.08 -13.47 23.10
CA GLY A 13 6.70 -13.53 21.69
C GLY A 13 5.33 -12.87 21.46
N TYR A 14 4.35 -13.23 22.30
CA TYR A 14 3.00 -12.66 22.24
C TYR A 14 2.99 -11.14 22.50
N ILE A 15 3.77 -10.64 23.45
CA ILE A 15 3.93 -9.19 23.67
C ILE A 15 4.49 -8.51 22.42
N ALA A 16 5.51 -9.09 21.79
CA ALA A 16 6.07 -8.54 20.55
C ALA A 16 5.05 -8.56 19.40
N ASP A 17 4.19 -9.58 19.32
CA ASP A 17 3.10 -9.65 18.34
C ASP A 17 2.03 -8.57 18.57
N ILE A 18 1.63 -8.33 19.84
CA ILE A 18 0.70 -7.22 20.18
C ILE A 18 1.30 -5.87 19.78
N LEU A 19 2.57 -5.63 20.15
CA LEU A 19 3.28 -4.42 19.77
C LEU A 19 3.41 -4.30 18.23
N GLY A 20 3.62 -5.41 17.53
CA GLY A 20 3.68 -5.44 16.07
C GLY A 20 2.34 -5.11 15.41
N ALA A 21 1.23 -5.61 15.95
CA ALA A 21 -0.11 -5.45 15.39
C ALA A 21 -0.64 -4.01 15.48
N ASP A 22 -0.32 -3.29 16.57
CA ASP A 22 -0.69 -1.89 16.79
C ASP A 22 -0.22 -0.96 15.64
N ARG A 23 0.84 -1.35 14.91
CA ARG A 23 1.35 -0.59 13.78
C ARG A 23 0.51 -0.68 12.51
N GLN A 24 -0.43 -1.63 12.40
CA GLN A 24 -1.10 -1.86 11.11
C GLN A 24 -2.21 -0.84 10.80
N HIS A 25 -2.70 -0.09 11.79
CA HIS A 25 -3.79 0.86 11.57
C HIS A 25 -3.27 2.18 10.95
N PRO A 26 -3.68 2.56 9.72
CA PRO A 26 -3.18 3.74 9.02
C PRO A 26 -3.40 5.06 9.76
N GLN A 27 -4.53 5.18 10.46
CA GLN A 27 -4.97 6.43 11.09
C GLN A 27 -4.28 6.73 12.42
N ASP A 28 -3.90 5.72 13.21
CA ASP A 28 -3.28 5.92 14.55
C ASP A 28 -1.76 6.07 14.53
N ARG A 29 -1.13 5.79 13.38
CA ARG A 29 0.34 5.73 13.21
C ARG A 29 1.10 6.98 13.61
N ARG A 30 0.48 8.18 13.58
CA ARG A 30 1.20 9.44 13.81
C ARG A 30 1.49 9.72 15.28
N ILE A 31 0.73 9.17 16.22
CA ILE A 31 0.84 9.53 17.64
C ILE A 31 1.48 8.40 18.46
N THR A 32 1.05 7.14 18.26
CA THR A 32 1.51 5.99 19.07
C THR A 32 2.61 5.18 18.41
N GLY A 33 2.78 5.30 17.09
CA GLY A 33 3.67 4.44 16.32
C GLY A 33 5.14 4.49 16.79
N TRP A 34 5.63 5.66 17.19
CA TRP A 34 7.02 5.83 17.62
C TRP A 34 7.35 5.12 18.94
N SER A 35 6.45 5.20 19.93
CA SER A 35 6.64 4.49 21.20
C SER A 35 6.70 2.97 20.99
N THR A 36 5.88 2.45 20.07
CA THR A 36 5.82 1.02 19.77
C THR A 36 7.06 0.53 19.02
N VAL A 37 7.60 1.33 18.08
CA VAL A 37 8.90 1.06 17.43
C VAL A 37 10.00 0.91 18.46
N ASP A 38 10.08 1.86 19.39
CA ASP A 38 11.16 1.91 20.37
C ASP A 38 11.02 0.79 21.42
N ALA A 39 9.79 0.43 21.78
CA ALA A 39 9.53 -0.75 22.60
C ALA A 39 10.05 -2.04 21.93
N LEU A 40 9.74 -2.25 20.64
CA LEU A 40 10.24 -3.40 19.87
C LEU A 40 11.76 -3.40 19.74
N LYS A 41 12.39 -2.24 19.50
CA LYS A 41 13.85 -2.11 19.49
C LYS A 41 14.45 -2.50 20.84
N ARG A 42 13.94 -1.95 21.94
CA ARG A 42 14.40 -2.29 23.29
C ARG A 42 14.24 -3.78 23.58
N LEU A 43 13.09 -4.36 23.23
CA LEU A 43 12.80 -5.79 23.40
C LEU A 43 13.73 -6.66 22.56
N SER A 44 14.10 -6.24 21.35
CA SER A 44 15.07 -6.96 20.52
C SER A 44 16.47 -7.04 21.14
N LEU A 45 16.80 -6.11 22.04
CA LEU A 45 18.08 -6.04 22.74
C LEU A 45 18.10 -6.79 24.07
N THR A 46 16.94 -7.22 24.60
CA THR A 46 16.91 -7.89 25.91
C THR A 46 17.49 -9.30 25.87
N CYS A 47 17.26 -10.05 24.77
CA CYS A 47 17.83 -11.38 24.60
C CYS A 47 17.86 -11.83 23.13
N LYS A 48 18.72 -12.82 22.82
CA LYS A 48 18.91 -13.37 21.46
C LYS A 48 17.63 -13.97 20.87
N PHE A 49 16.73 -14.48 21.71
CA PHE A 49 15.46 -15.05 21.29
C PHE A 49 14.50 -13.99 20.72
N MET A 50 14.45 -12.81 21.34
CA MET A 50 13.55 -11.73 20.89
C MET A 50 14.02 -11.05 19.62
N PHE A 51 15.30 -11.14 19.27
CA PHE A 51 15.85 -10.50 18.09
C PHE A 51 15.11 -10.85 16.79
N PRO A 52 14.97 -12.13 16.38
CA PRO A 52 14.27 -12.47 15.14
C PRO A 52 12.77 -12.11 15.18
N ILE A 53 12.10 -12.25 16.33
CA ILE A 53 10.67 -11.93 16.49
C ILE A 53 10.45 -10.43 16.30
N CYS A 54 11.20 -9.60 17.03
CA CYS A 54 11.08 -8.15 16.94
C CYS A 54 11.51 -7.65 15.56
N ARG A 55 12.55 -8.26 14.94
CA ARG A 55 13.00 -7.91 13.59
C ARG A 55 11.88 -8.07 12.57
N ARG A 56 11.12 -9.16 12.61
CA ARG A 56 9.96 -9.36 11.72
C ARG A 56 8.97 -8.19 11.80
N HIS A 57 8.65 -7.73 13.01
CA HIS A 57 7.71 -6.62 13.22
C HIS A 57 8.29 -5.25 12.89
N LEU A 58 9.59 -5.05 13.17
CA LEU A 58 10.29 -3.80 12.89
C LEU A 58 10.33 -3.50 11.39
N PHE A 59 10.51 -4.54 10.56
CA PHE A 59 10.60 -4.44 9.11
C PHE A 59 9.31 -4.89 8.38
N ALA A 60 8.20 -5.08 9.09
CA ALA A 60 6.93 -5.43 8.45
C ALA A 60 6.36 -4.31 7.57
N ASP A 61 6.70 -3.05 7.89
CA ASP A 61 6.28 -1.85 7.18
C ASP A 61 7.54 -1.11 6.69
N ILE A 62 7.74 -1.10 5.38
CA ILE A 62 8.88 -0.46 4.70
C ILE A 62 8.38 0.81 4.03
N ARG A 63 9.08 1.93 4.24
CA ARG A 63 8.64 3.23 3.72
C ARG A 63 9.75 3.97 2.99
N PHE A 64 9.40 4.44 1.79
CA PHE A 64 10.18 5.35 0.97
C PHE A 64 9.48 6.72 0.94
N SER A 65 9.64 7.49 2.02
CA SER A 65 8.95 8.79 2.22
C SER A 65 9.80 9.99 1.80
N PHE A 66 9.16 11.04 1.28
CA PHE A 66 9.74 12.37 1.01
C PHE A 66 10.44 13.00 2.21
N SER A 67 10.00 12.67 3.43
CA SER A 67 10.52 13.30 4.65
C SER A 67 11.93 12.81 5.03
N SER A 68 12.42 11.76 4.38
CA SER A 68 13.75 11.21 4.63
C SER A 68 14.78 11.88 3.72
N PRO A 69 15.94 12.34 4.25
CA PRO A 69 17.03 12.79 3.41
C PRO A 69 17.39 11.71 2.39
N PHE A 70 17.59 12.07 1.12
CA PHE A 70 17.87 11.13 0.02
C PHE A 70 19.01 10.14 0.36
N GLN A 71 20.07 10.60 1.03
CA GLN A 71 21.19 9.75 1.46
C GLN A 71 20.76 8.65 2.45
N GLN A 72 19.82 8.94 3.35
CA GLN A 72 19.29 7.96 4.29
C GLN A 72 18.46 6.90 3.57
N ARG A 73 17.71 7.31 2.54
CA ARG A 73 16.94 6.40 1.69
C ARG A 73 17.84 5.43 0.93
N THR A 74 18.87 5.92 0.26
CA THR A 74 19.82 5.06 -0.47
C THR A 74 20.51 4.06 0.46
N GLY A 75 21.01 4.51 1.61
CA GLY A 75 21.65 3.59 2.57
C GLY A 75 20.68 2.55 3.14
N PHE A 76 19.39 2.88 3.27
CA PHE A 76 18.37 1.93 3.68
C PHE A 76 18.07 0.89 2.58
N SER A 77 17.97 1.31 1.31
CA SER A 77 17.83 0.40 0.17
C SER A 77 19.01 -0.56 0.09
N GLU A 78 20.23 -0.04 0.16
CA GLU A 78 21.47 -0.85 0.17
C GLU A 78 21.47 -1.86 1.33
N PHE A 79 21.06 -1.43 2.53
CA PHE A 79 20.93 -2.33 3.68
C PHE A 79 19.93 -3.47 3.43
N LEU A 80 18.78 -3.18 2.81
CA LEU A 80 17.79 -4.20 2.49
C LEU A 80 18.26 -5.15 1.38
N LEU A 81 19.02 -4.65 0.40
CA LEU A 81 19.67 -5.47 -0.62
C LEU A 81 20.69 -6.44 -0.03
N LEU A 82 21.43 -6.03 1.01
CA LEU A 82 22.35 -6.91 1.75
C LEU A 82 21.62 -7.93 2.65
N HIS A 83 20.33 -7.73 2.89
CA HIS A 83 19.51 -8.58 3.74
C HIS A 83 18.19 -8.94 3.06
N PRO A 84 18.23 -9.70 1.96
CA PRO A 84 17.05 -9.97 1.13
C PRO A 84 15.92 -10.64 1.90
N ILE A 85 16.23 -11.45 2.92
CA ILE A 85 15.23 -12.06 3.81
C ILE A 85 14.29 -11.00 4.43
N ILE A 86 14.77 -9.80 4.73
CA ILE A 86 13.90 -8.73 5.21
C ILE A 86 12.90 -8.33 4.12
N ALA A 87 13.41 -7.99 2.94
CA ALA A 87 12.60 -7.51 1.83
C ALA A 87 11.61 -8.57 1.31
N THR A 88 11.99 -9.85 1.31
CA THR A 88 11.19 -10.92 0.72
C THR A 88 10.29 -11.67 1.69
N HIS A 89 10.58 -11.68 3.00
CA HIS A 89 9.81 -12.46 3.98
C HIS A 89 9.22 -11.66 5.14
N TYR A 90 9.81 -10.51 5.49
CA TYR A 90 9.33 -9.72 6.62
C TYR A 90 8.43 -8.58 6.15
N ALA A 91 8.76 -7.94 5.03
CA ALA A 91 7.98 -6.87 4.46
C ALA A 91 6.56 -7.35 4.10
N LYS A 92 5.56 -6.74 4.74
CA LYS A 92 4.14 -6.97 4.48
C LYS A 92 3.46 -5.76 3.86
N SER A 93 3.93 -4.57 4.25
CA SER A 93 3.44 -3.28 3.76
C SER A 93 4.61 -2.49 3.16
N LEU A 94 4.35 -1.89 2.01
CA LEU A 94 5.30 -1.03 1.31
C LEU A 94 4.66 0.33 1.02
N TYR A 95 5.29 1.41 1.47
CA TYR A 95 4.91 2.79 1.15
C TYR A 95 5.91 3.40 0.17
N LEU A 96 5.42 3.90 -0.95
CA LEU A 96 6.19 4.48 -2.04
C LEU A 96 5.74 5.91 -2.30
N ASP A 97 6.66 6.86 -2.14
CA ASP A 97 6.47 8.22 -2.62
C ASP A 97 7.07 8.38 -4.02
N ALA A 98 6.20 8.46 -5.02
CA ALA A 98 6.56 8.63 -6.41
C ALA A 98 6.88 10.08 -6.78
N GLY A 99 6.66 11.04 -5.87
CA GLY A 99 7.03 12.44 -6.07
C GLY A 99 8.54 12.69 -5.96
N GLN A 100 9.34 11.65 -5.72
CA GLN A 100 10.80 11.72 -5.60
C GLN A 100 11.46 10.70 -6.52
N PRO A 101 12.60 11.07 -7.14
CA PRO A 101 13.30 10.16 -8.03
C PRO A 101 13.85 8.95 -7.27
N PHE A 102 13.75 7.77 -7.87
CA PHE A 102 14.30 6.54 -7.33
C PHE A 102 15.79 6.40 -7.67
N SER A 103 16.57 5.94 -6.70
CA SER A 103 17.97 5.55 -6.92
C SER A 103 18.06 4.20 -7.65
N ALA A 104 19.21 3.86 -8.24
CA ALA A 104 19.42 2.56 -8.86
C ALA A 104 19.15 1.40 -7.88
N SER A 105 19.65 1.51 -6.65
CA SER A 105 19.44 0.54 -5.57
C SER A 105 17.97 0.44 -5.15
N ASP A 106 17.19 1.51 -5.29
CA ASP A 106 15.77 1.43 -5.01
C ASP A 106 15.07 0.53 -6.04
N TYR A 107 15.37 0.69 -7.33
CA TYR A 107 14.78 -0.17 -8.37
C TYR A 107 15.15 -1.64 -8.18
N ASP A 108 16.42 -1.92 -7.86
CA ASP A 108 16.88 -3.28 -7.61
C ASP A 108 16.12 -3.89 -6.41
N LEU A 109 15.86 -3.09 -5.38
CA LEU A 109 15.08 -3.51 -4.23
C LEU A 109 13.60 -3.71 -4.58
N LEU A 110 12.99 -2.80 -5.34
CA LEU A 110 11.60 -2.94 -5.79
C LEU A 110 11.42 -4.21 -6.62
N GLN A 111 12.39 -4.55 -7.47
CA GLN A 111 12.38 -5.80 -8.22
C GLN A 111 12.44 -7.03 -7.30
N ILE A 112 13.27 -7.00 -6.25
CA ILE A 112 13.29 -8.09 -5.26
C ILE A 112 11.96 -8.18 -4.51
N MET A 113 11.34 -7.04 -4.21
CA MET A 113 10.05 -6.99 -3.52
C MET A 113 8.88 -7.42 -4.42
N SER A 114 8.95 -7.23 -5.75
CA SER A 114 7.93 -7.77 -6.67
C SER A 114 7.93 -9.28 -6.74
N ASP A 115 9.04 -9.91 -6.39
CA ASP A 115 9.15 -11.37 -6.32
C ASP A 115 8.80 -11.91 -4.91
N SER A 116 8.44 -11.02 -3.96
CA SER A 116 8.09 -11.39 -2.59
C SER A 116 6.70 -12.02 -2.50
N SER A 117 6.60 -13.11 -1.75
CA SER A 117 5.33 -13.73 -1.38
C SER A 117 4.76 -13.22 -0.06
N SER A 118 5.43 -12.32 0.64
CA SER A 118 4.97 -11.77 1.93
C SER A 118 4.29 -10.41 1.80
N LEU A 119 4.49 -9.70 0.68
CA LEU A 119 3.93 -8.38 0.49
C LEU A 119 2.43 -8.48 0.22
N THR A 120 1.63 -7.88 1.10
CA THR A 120 0.16 -7.92 1.03
C THR A 120 -0.47 -6.54 0.91
N SER A 121 0.30 -5.48 1.15
CA SER A 121 -0.20 -4.10 1.15
C SER A 121 0.80 -3.15 0.50
N ILE A 122 0.31 -2.31 -0.41
CA ILE A 122 1.09 -1.25 -1.06
C ILE A 122 0.33 0.07 -0.95
N GLU A 123 1.06 1.13 -0.59
CA GLU A 123 0.61 2.51 -0.71
C GLU A 123 1.52 3.26 -1.68
N ILE A 124 0.95 3.86 -2.72
CA ILE A 124 1.65 4.74 -3.66
C ILE A 124 1.13 6.15 -3.47
N SER A 125 2.02 7.11 -3.26
CA SER A 125 1.67 8.51 -3.06
C SER A 125 2.32 9.45 -4.07
N SER A 126 1.67 10.60 -4.33
CA SER A 126 2.24 11.77 -5.00
C SER A 126 2.77 11.49 -6.42
N ALA A 127 2.09 10.64 -7.18
CA ALA A 127 2.51 10.27 -8.53
C ALA A 127 1.67 11.00 -9.59
N ASP A 128 2.27 11.54 -10.64
CA ASP A 128 1.57 11.78 -11.91
C ASP A 128 2.06 10.75 -12.93
N TRP A 129 1.20 9.79 -13.25
CA TRP A 129 1.58 8.64 -14.08
C TRP A 129 2.00 9.02 -15.49
N ASN A 130 1.56 10.18 -16.00
CA ASN A 130 1.97 10.70 -17.30
C ASN A 130 3.38 11.31 -17.29
N VAL A 131 3.89 11.65 -16.10
CA VAL A 131 5.21 12.27 -15.92
C VAL A 131 6.25 11.25 -15.43
N LEU A 132 5.80 10.12 -14.87
CA LEU A 132 6.68 9.03 -14.46
C LEU A 132 7.51 8.51 -15.63
N LEU A 133 8.77 8.19 -15.35
CA LEU A 133 9.61 7.50 -16.32
C LEU A 133 9.07 6.09 -16.57
N ASP A 134 9.27 5.56 -17.78
CA ASP A 134 8.83 4.20 -18.15
C ASP A 134 9.32 3.14 -17.15
N ARG A 135 10.52 3.32 -16.61
CA ARG A 135 11.10 2.44 -15.59
C ARG A 135 10.35 2.49 -14.26
N GLU A 136 9.93 3.67 -13.82
CA GLU A 136 9.18 3.87 -12.56
C GLU A 136 7.79 3.27 -12.68
N SER A 137 7.10 3.61 -13.77
CA SER A 137 5.80 3.05 -14.13
C SER A 137 5.86 1.52 -14.17
N SER A 138 6.85 0.94 -14.85
CA SER A 138 7.02 -0.52 -14.94
C SER A 138 7.29 -1.17 -13.58
N ALA A 139 8.12 -0.55 -12.73
CA ALA A 139 8.40 -1.05 -11.39
C ALA A 139 7.13 -1.05 -10.52
N PHE A 140 6.35 0.03 -10.53
CA PHE A 140 5.09 0.10 -9.79
C PHE A 140 4.05 -0.90 -10.34
N LEU A 141 3.94 -1.03 -11.66
CA LEU A 141 3.05 -2.02 -12.28
C LEU A 141 3.42 -3.45 -11.87
N SER A 142 4.71 -3.77 -11.82
CA SER A 142 5.18 -5.10 -11.35
C SER A 142 4.80 -5.35 -9.89
N LEU A 143 4.88 -4.33 -9.04
CA LEU A 143 4.52 -4.44 -7.63
C LEU A 143 3.02 -4.63 -7.40
N ILE A 144 2.17 -3.93 -8.15
CA ILE A 144 0.71 -4.09 -7.98
C ILE A 144 0.20 -5.43 -8.54
N GLN A 145 0.97 -6.07 -9.42
CA GLN A 145 0.66 -7.38 -10.01
C GLN A 145 1.04 -8.56 -9.11
N ILE A 146 1.59 -8.32 -7.92
CA ILE A 146 1.99 -9.39 -7.01
C ILE A 146 0.75 -10.21 -6.62
N PRO A 147 0.76 -11.55 -6.78
CA PRO A 147 -0.40 -12.40 -6.48
C PRO A 147 -0.86 -12.41 -5.02
N THR A 148 -0.03 -11.92 -4.09
CA THR A 148 -0.34 -11.83 -2.66
C THR A 148 -0.86 -10.46 -2.25
N LEU A 149 -0.90 -9.49 -3.16
CA LEU A 149 -1.35 -8.13 -2.87
C LEU A 149 -2.87 -8.11 -2.62
N GLN A 150 -3.24 -7.75 -1.39
CA GLN A 150 -4.62 -7.69 -0.93
C GLN A 150 -5.11 -6.24 -0.77
N HIS A 151 -4.20 -5.32 -0.43
CA HIS A 151 -4.52 -3.93 -0.14
C HIS A 151 -3.70 -2.99 -1.04
N LEU A 152 -4.37 -2.17 -1.83
CA LEU A 152 -3.74 -1.12 -2.62
C LEU A 152 -4.31 0.23 -2.22
N THR A 153 -3.43 1.13 -1.81
CA THR A 153 -3.76 2.53 -1.53
C THR A 153 -3.08 3.44 -2.54
N LEU A 154 -3.86 4.29 -3.21
CA LEU A 154 -3.37 5.33 -4.12
C LEU A 154 -3.71 6.70 -3.51
N ARG A 155 -2.69 7.48 -3.16
CA ARG A 155 -2.82 8.78 -2.48
C ARG A 155 -2.25 9.92 -3.31
N SER A 156 -3.08 10.88 -3.71
CA SER A 156 -2.69 12.00 -4.57
C SER A 156 -1.99 11.50 -5.83
N VAL A 157 -2.56 10.47 -6.46
CA VAL A 157 -2.08 9.89 -7.70
C VAL A 157 -2.94 10.41 -8.85
N ASP A 158 -2.31 11.01 -9.84
CA ASP A 158 -2.95 11.52 -11.05
C ASP A 158 -2.64 10.63 -12.25
N ASN A 159 -3.61 10.53 -13.16
CA ASN A 159 -3.52 9.79 -14.43
C ASN A 159 -3.21 8.29 -14.28
N PHE A 160 -3.58 7.68 -13.15
CA PHE A 160 -3.34 6.26 -12.93
C PHE A 160 -4.02 5.39 -14.01
N PRO A 161 -3.34 4.39 -14.58
CA PRO A 161 -3.92 3.53 -15.61
C PRO A 161 -4.94 2.57 -14.98
N ALA A 162 -6.25 2.82 -15.16
CA ALA A 162 -7.31 1.96 -14.61
C ALA A 162 -7.15 0.48 -14.98
N ALA A 163 -6.68 0.22 -16.22
CA ALA A 163 -6.41 -1.13 -16.72
C ALA A 163 -5.35 -1.90 -15.91
N ALA A 164 -4.51 -1.21 -15.13
CA ALA A 164 -3.56 -1.89 -14.26
C ALA A 164 -4.24 -2.58 -13.07
N LEU A 165 -5.38 -2.06 -12.61
CA LEU A 165 -6.14 -2.67 -11.53
C LEU A 165 -6.70 -4.04 -11.94
N SER A 166 -7.00 -4.25 -13.23
CA SER A 166 -7.44 -5.56 -13.70
C SER A 166 -6.34 -6.61 -13.62
N LEU A 167 -5.10 -6.25 -13.34
CA LEU A 167 -4.02 -7.24 -13.18
C LEU A 167 -3.88 -7.69 -11.71
N CYS A 168 -4.59 -7.06 -10.78
CA CYS A 168 -4.51 -7.30 -9.35
C CYS A 168 -5.53 -8.37 -8.92
N CYS A 169 -5.25 -9.64 -9.22
CA CYS A 169 -6.23 -10.73 -9.04
C CYS A 169 -6.60 -11.05 -7.58
N ALA A 170 -5.72 -10.74 -6.62
CA ALA A 170 -5.93 -10.99 -5.19
C ALA A 170 -6.37 -9.75 -4.40
N LEU A 171 -6.60 -8.63 -5.08
CA LEU A 171 -6.93 -7.37 -4.44
C LEU A 171 -8.32 -7.44 -3.78
N THR A 172 -8.37 -7.26 -2.47
CA THR A 172 -9.60 -7.23 -1.68
C THR A 172 -9.99 -5.82 -1.26
N GLU A 173 -9.00 -4.94 -1.08
CA GLU A 173 -9.20 -3.57 -0.63
C GLU A 173 -8.48 -2.58 -1.55
N LEU A 174 -9.23 -1.62 -2.07
CA LEU A 174 -8.73 -0.51 -2.87
C LEU A 174 -9.10 0.80 -2.19
N ALA A 175 -8.11 1.60 -1.83
CA ALA A 175 -8.32 2.88 -1.20
C ALA A 175 -7.73 4.02 -2.03
N LEU A 176 -8.56 4.99 -2.40
CA LEU A 176 -8.24 6.08 -3.31
C LEU A 176 -8.38 7.40 -2.55
N TYR A 177 -7.27 8.08 -2.31
CA TYR A 177 -7.21 9.34 -1.56
C TYR A 177 -6.75 10.45 -2.48
N GLY A 178 -7.53 11.52 -2.66
CA GLY A 178 -7.09 12.73 -3.38
C GLY A 178 -6.71 12.51 -4.85
N ILE A 179 -7.33 11.54 -5.53
CA ILE A 179 -7.08 11.26 -6.95
C ILE A 179 -7.84 12.25 -7.82
N ASN A 180 -7.13 12.98 -8.71
CA ASN A 180 -7.79 13.94 -9.60
C ASN A 180 -8.29 13.33 -10.90
N TYR A 181 -7.52 12.41 -11.48
CA TYR A 181 -7.86 11.80 -12.76
C TYR A 181 -7.39 10.35 -12.80
N VAL A 182 -8.25 9.47 -13.31
CA VAL A 182 -7.89 8.10 -13.67
C VAL A 182 -7.96 8.02 -15.19
N ALA A 183 -6.86 7.58 -15.81
CA ALA A 183 -6.81 7.50 -17.26
C ALA A 183 -7.79 6.43 -17.75
N PRO A 184 -8.62 6.71 -18.77
CA PRO A 184 -9.48 5.71 -19.36
C PRO A 184 -8.62 4.56 -19.91
N PRO A 185 -9.13 3.32 -19.93
CA PRO A 185 -8.41 2.21 -20.56
C PRO A 185 -8.11 2.58 -22.01
N ASN A 186 -6.85 2.49 -22.41
CA ASN A 186 -6.41 2.83 -23.76
C ASN A 186 -7.20 1.97 -24.77
N THR A 187 -8.17 2.57 -25.47
CA THR A 187 -9.06 1.87 -26.42
C THR A 187 -8.37 1.52 -27.73
N SER A 188 -7.04 1.57 -27.79
CA SER A 188 -6.27 1.57 -29.03
C SER A 188 -5.94 0.18 -29.59
N SER A 189 -6.35 -0.93 -28.96
CA SER A 189 -6.03 -2.27 -29.50
C SER A 189 -7.13 -3.31 -29.28
N SER A 190 -7.64 -3.78 -30.42
CA SER A 190 -8.38 -5.02 -30.69
C SER A 190 -9.68 -5.28 -29.93
N THR A 191 -10.77 -5.04 -30.65
CA THR A 191 -12.02 -5.78 -30.57
C THR A 191 -11.76 -7.30 -30.53
N ASP A 192 -12.46 -8.00 -29.64
CA ASP A 192 -12.88 -9.40 -29.79
C ASP A 192 -12.10 -10.51 -29.06
N ASP A 193 -11.52 -10.25 -27.88
CA ASP A 193 -11.17 -11.36 -26.98
C ASP A 193 -11.88 -11.20 -25.63
N GLY A 194 -12.66 -12.22 -25.27
CA GLY A 194 -13.55 -12.27 -24.10
C GLY A 194 -12.79 -12.42 -22.79
N MET A 195 -11.91 -11.48 -22.48
CA MET A 195 -11.17 -11.47 -21.23
C MET A 195 -12.08 -11.15 -20.05
N GLN A 196 -12.15 -12.11 -19.13
CA GLN A 196 -12.80 -12.03 -17.83
C GLN A 196 -12.32 -10.80 -17.05
N SER A 197 -13.25 -10.14 -16.36
CA SER A 197 -12.96 -9.02 -15.46
C SER A 197 -12.27 -9.51 -14.18
N PRO A 198 -10.97 -9.26 -13.97
CA PRO A 198 -10.19 -9.88 -12.89
C PRO A 198 -10.32 -9.18 -11.55
N LEU A 199 -11.05 -8.07 -11.49
CA LEU A 199 -11.34 -7.28 -10.29
C LEU A 199 -12.55 -7.79 -9.50
N ALA A 200 -13.05 -8.99 -9.81
CA ALA A 200 -14.16 -9.61 -9.11
C ALA A 200 -13.89 -9.72 -7.59
N ASN A 201 -12.64 -9.72 -7.11
CA ASN A 201 -12.36 -9.96 -5.70
C ASN A 201 -12.36 -8.71 -4.81
N VAL A 202 -12.53 -7.51 -5.36
CA VAL A 202 -12.52 -6.28 -4.54
C VAL A 202 -13.79 -6.21 -3.69
N THR A 203 -13.61 -6.32 -2.37
CA THR A 203 -14.70 -6.26 -1.40
C THR A 203 -14.86 -4.90 -0.77
N THR A 204 -13.80 -4.10 -0.71
CA THR A 204 -13.85 -2.78 -0.07
C THR A 204 -13.26 -1.73 -0.98
N LEU A 205 -14.03 -0.67 -1.23
CA LEU A 205 -13.60 0.51 -1.97
C LEU A 205 -13.69 1.73 -1.05
N GLU A 206 -12.56 2.35 -0.74
CA GLU A 206 -12.54 3.61 -0.02
C GLU A 206 -12.20 4.76 -0.97
N LEU A 207 -12.97 5.84 -0.92
CA LEU A 207 -12.73 7.05 -1.68
C LEU A 207 -12.77 8.27 -0.76
N PHE A 208 -11.65 8.97 -0.72
CA PHE A 208 -11.51 10.19 0.06
C PHE A 208 -11.18 11.33 -0.89
N HIS A 209 -12.09 12.30 -1.00
CA HIS A 209 -11.87 13.47 -1.84
C HIS A 209 -11.01 14.50 -1.11
N SER A 210 -9.97 14.99 -1.80
CA SER A 210 -9.23 16.17 -1.33
C SER A 210 -10.14 17.39 -1.38
N THR A 211 -10.09 18.24 -0.35
CA THR A 211 -10.87 19.48 -0.23
C THR A 211 -10.36 20.61 -1.14
N ASP A 212 -9.48 20.31 -2.10
CA ASP A 212 -8.88 21.33 -2.95
C ASP A 212 -9.96 21.90 -3.89
N ARG A 213 -10.24 23.20 -3.73
CA ARG A 213 -11.56 23.82 -3.96
C ARG A 213 -11.99 23.93 -5.41
N ASP A 214 -11.08 23.70 -6.36
CA ASP A 214 -11.29 24.10 -7.75
C ASP A 214 -11.25 22.95 -8.76
N LYS A 215 -11.05 21.70 -8.32
CA LYS A 215 -11.04 20.52 -9.19
C LYS A 215 -12.18 19.58 -8.82
N TYR A 216 -13.36 19.83 -9.42
CA TYR A 216 -14.45 18.87 -9.40
C TYR A 216 -14.05 17.64 -10.21
N ASN A 217 -13.47 16.67 -9.51
CA ASN A 217 -12.96 15.47 -10.14
C ASN A 217 -14.12 14.54 -10.48
N ASN A 218 -14.28 14.25 -11.77
CA ASN A 218 -15.14 13.19 -12.26
C ASN A 218 -14.56 11.80 -11.98
N THR A 219 -13.58 11.66 -11.08
CA THR A 219 -12.90 10.40 -10.73
C THR A 219 -13.89 9.27 -10.45
N LEU A 220 -14.91 9.49 -9.61
CA LEU A 220 -15.93 8.47 -9.35
C LEU A 220 -16.69 8.10 -10.63
N ALA A 221 -17.12 9.09 -11.42
CA ALA A 221 -17.84 8.84 -12.66
C ALA A 221 -16.97 8.15 -13.72
N THR A 222 -15.68 8.47 -13.79
CA THR A 222 -14.70 7.84 -14.67
C THR A 222 -14.37 6.43 -14.20
N LEU A 223 -14.22 6.21 -12.88
CA LEU A 223 -14.10 4.88 -12.29
C LEU A 223 -15.34 4.08 -12.66
N MET A 224 -16.53 4.56 -12.30
CA MET A 224 -17.78 3.88 -12.58
C MET A 224 -17.96 3.63 -14.08
N ASN A 225 -17.67 4.57 -14.98
CA ASN A 225 -17.81 4.34 -16.43
C ASN A 225 -16.75 3.38 -17.00
N SER A 226 -15.51 3.45 -16.53
CA SER A 226 -14.42 2.56 -16.97
C SER A 226 -14.57 1.16 -16.38
N ILE A 227 -15.13 1.09 -15.17
CA ILE A 227 -15.30 -0.09 -14.35
C ILE A 227 -16.72 -0.65 -14.48
N CYS A 228 -17.67 -0.01 -15.16
CA CYS A 228 -18.96 -0.62 -15.54
C CYS A 228 -18.79 -1.86 -16.44
N ARG A 229 -17.56 -2.15 -16.91
CA ARG A 229 -17.19 -3.43 -17.53
C ARG A 229 -16.56 -4.45 -16.57
N ILE A 230 -16.11 -3.98 -15.43
CA ILE A 230 -15.55 -4.73 -14.31
C ILE A 230 -16.67 -4.98 -13.30
N ALA A 231 -17.10 -6.23 -13.26
CA ALA A 231 -18.08 -6.70 -12.29
C ALA A 231 -17.56 -6.49 -10.85
N PHE A 232 -18.02 -5.44 -10.16
CA PHE A 232 -17.93 -5.29 -8.71
C PHE A 232 -18.95 -6.18 -7.99
N ASP A 233 -19.22 -7.36 -8.52
CA ASP A 233 -20.28 -8.24 -8.03
C ASP A 233 -20.03 -8.70 -6.58
N HIS A 234 -18.81 -8.50 -6.07
CA HIS A 234 -18.39 -8.84 -4.71
C HIS A 234 -18.04 -7.64 -3.83
N LEU A 235 -18.29 -6.41 -4.28
CA LEU A 235 -18.05 -5.21 -3.49
C LEU A 235 -19.02 -5.19 -2.29
N LYS A 236 -18.48 -5.38 -1.08
CA LYS A 236 -19.24 -5.44 0.17
C LYS A 236 -19.37 -4.08 0.83
N GLU A 237 -18.33 -3.27 0.75
CA GLU A 237 -18.23 -2.01 1.47
C GLU A 237 -17.68 -0.92 0.56
N VAL A 238 -18.35 0.24 0.60
CA VAL A 238 -17.90 1.43 -0.10
C VAL A 238 -17.91 2.58 0.89
N LEU A 239 -16.73 3.06 1.26
CA LEU A 239 -16.56 4.20 2.15
C LEU A 239 -16.26 5.43 1.30
N LEU A 240 -17.23 6.33 1.21
CA LEU A 240 -17.09 7.59 0.49
C LEU A 240 -17.04 8.74 1.50
N GLU A 241 -15.87 9.32 1.72
CA GLU A 241 -15.77 10.59 2.43
C GLU A 241 -15.85 11.74 1.41
N ILE A 242 -17.09 12.15 1.14
CA ILE A 242 -17.39 13.27 0.25
C ILE A 242 -17.56 14.52 1.11
N THR A 243 -16.52 15.35 1.17
CA THR A 243 -16.64 16.68 1.77
C THR A 243 -17.24 17.64 0.75
N THR A 244 -18.56 17.56 0.53
CA THR A 244 -19.29 18.56 -0.26
C THR A 244 -19.82 19.66 0.66
N ARG A 245 -19.80 20.91 0.18
CA ARG A 245 -20.67 21.94 0.76
C ARG A 245 -22.11 21.56 0.38
N ALA A 246 -23.01 21.55 1.36
CA ALA A 246 -24.39 21.09 1.26
C ALA A 246 -25.19 21.84 0.17
N GLU A 247 -25.10 21.40 -1.08
CA GLU A 247 -26.03 21.75 -2.16
C GLU A 247 -26.30 20.49 -3.00
N PHE A 248 -27.45 19.85 -2.70
CA PHE A 248 -28.23 18.86 -3.47
C PHE A 248 -27.50 17.81 -4.35
N LEU A 249 -27.38 16.59 -3.83
CA LEU A 249 -27.31 15.37 -4.63
C LEU A 249 -28.59 14.54 -4.40
N ASN A 250 -29.56 14.69 -5.29
CA ASN A 250 -30.69 13.76 -5.42
C ASN A 250 -30.23 12.58 -6.29
N CYS A 251 -29.85 11.47 -5.66
CA CYS A 251 -29.73 10.18 -6.36
C CYS A 251 -31.07 9.45 -6.25
N THR A 252 -31.91 9.52 -7.28
CA THR A 252 -33.03 8.59 -7.45
C THR A 252 -32.52 7.34 -8.15
N SER A 253 -32.53 6.21 -7.43
CA SER A 253 -32.37 4.88 -8.02
C SER A 253 -33.61 4.54 -8.86
N SER A 254 -33.41 4.27 -10.15
CA SER A 254 -34.40 3.67 -11.06
C SER A 254 -34.22 2.17 -11.11
#